data_AF-A0A0W0ZJA5-F1
#
_entry.id   AF-A0A0W0ZJA5-F1
#
_cell.length_a   1.000
_cell.length_b   1.000
_cell.length_c   1.000
_cell.angle_alpha   90.00
_cell.angle_beta   90.00
_cell.angle_gamma   90.00
#
_symmetry.space_group_name_H-M   'P 1'
#
loop_
_entity.id
_entity.type
_entity.pdbx_description
1 polymer ?
#
loop_
_entity_poly.entity_id
_entity_poly.type
_entity_poly.pdbx_seq_one_letter_code
_entity_poly.pdbx_strand_id
1 'polypeptide(L)'
;MTEYCIQAAMFRLPIPYFDRFVHDFWILRELERNTVIAQLHGLATSRSNGHIVPIGYSRDHSLKAYCIAYDPLFANQYDLPFATFALPIHAYFTVYQKEDCMQHWLRAIKAVEAINDLDLNYPFCGFTIPLSATVNSNTIYHTFAQVMDVPLHAFDGFFHVGIEASVYERIQHRL
;
A
#
# COMPACT_ATOMS: atom_id res chain seq x y z
N MET A 1 -18.12 -11.76 16.97
CA MET A 1 -17.31 -10.57 16.67
C MET A 1 -16.80 -10.81 15.26
N THR A 2 -16.91 -9.82 14.37
CA THR A 2 -16.45 -9.98 12.99
C THR A 2 -14.94 -10.25 12.98
N GLU A 3 -14.54 -11.34 12.35
CA GLU A 3 -13.13 -11.74 12.27
C GLU A 3 -12.48 -11.15 11.02
N TYR A 4 -11.24 -10.66 11.17
CA TYR A 4 -10.48 -10.03 10.10
C TYR A 4 -9.11 -10.69 9.94
N CYS A 5 -8.54 -10.57 8.73
CA CYS A 5 -7.14 -10.84 8.48
C CYS A 5 -6.49 -9.73 7.64
N ILE A 6 -5.18 -9.56 7.82
CA ILE A 6 -4.33 -8.72 6.99
C ILE A 6 -3.60 -9.62 5.99
N GLN A 7 -3.70 -9.28 4.72
CA GLN A 7 -3.04 -9.99 3.64
C GLN A 7 -2.06 -9.06 2.93
N ALA A 8 -0.87 -9.57 2.65
CA ALA A 8 -0.04 -9.02 1.61
C ALA A 8 -0.65 -9.38 0.26
N ALA A 9 -0.60 -8.48 -0.71
CA ALA A 9 -1.07 -8.71 -2.06
C ALA A 9 -0.16 -8.03 -3.08
N MET A 10 -0.12 -8.59 -4.29
CA MET A 10 0.65 -8.02 -5.39
C MET A 10 -0.20 -7.81 -6.64
N PHE A 11 0.09 -6.72 -7.34
CA PHE A 11 -0.36 -6.40 -8.68
C PHE A 11 0.83 -6.48 -9.64
N ARG A 12 0.72 -7.30 -10.70
CA ARG A 12 1.75 -7.38 -11.73
C ARG A 12 1.64 -6.18 -12.66
N LEU A 13 2.75 -5.46 -12.84
CA LEU A 13 2.79 -4.34 -13.76
C LEU A 13 2.65 -4.84 -15.20
N PRO A 14 1.84 -4.19 -16.06
CA PRO A 14 1.61 -4.62 -17.43
C PRO A 14 2.78 -4.19 -18.34
N ILE A 15 4.00 -4.64 -18.03
CA ILE A 15 5.20 -4.35 -18.81
C ILE A 15 5.32 -5.42 -19.92
N PRO A 16 5.28 -5.04 -21.20
CA PRO A 16 5.39 -5.98 -22.31
C PRO A 16 6.64 -6.83 -22.20
N TYR A 17 6.49 -8.15 -22.35
CA TYR A 17 7.57 -9.14 -22.33
C TYR A 17 8.33 -9.28 -21.00
N PHE A 18 7.89 -8.61 -19.93
CA PHE A 18 8.54 -8.67 -18.62
C PHE A 18 7.51 -8.54 -17.48
N ASP A 19 6.82 -9.63 -17.18
CA ASP A 19 5.69 -9.69 -16.23
C ASP A 19 6.10 -9.91 -14.76
N ARG A 20 7.38 -9.65 -14.44
CA ARG A 20 7.96 -9.93 -13.13
C ARG A 20 8.04 -8.73 -12.19
N PHE A 21 7.78 -7.50 -12.66
CA PHE A 21 7.73 -6.33 -11.77
C PHE A 21 6.35 -6.21 -11.13
N VAL A 22 6.34 -5.92 -9.83
CA VAL A 22 5.10 -5.89 -9.07
C VAL A 22 4.98 -4.65 -8.19
N HIS A 23 3.74 -4.28 -7.96
CA HIS A 23 3.29 -3.32 -6.97
C HIS A 23 2.65 -4.10 -5.82
N ASP A 24 3.24 -4.01 -4.64
CA ASP A 24 2.71 -4.65 -3.44
C ASP A 24 1.81 -3.70 -2.65
N PHE A 25 0.78 -4.26 -2.03
CA PHE A 25 -0.19 -3.53 -1.23
C PHE A 25 -0.78 -4.43 -0.16
N TRP A 26 -1.44 -3.82 0.84
CA TRP A 26 -2.07 -4.56 1.93
C TRP A 26 -3.57 -4.62 1.75
N ILE A 27 -4.18 -5.74 2.15
CA ILE A 27 -5.61 -5.98 2.16
C ILE A 27 -6.07 -6.23 3.59
N LEU A 28 -7.13 -5.55 4.01
CA LEU A 28 -7.96 -5.97 5.12
C LEU A 28 -9.12 -6.80 4.56
N ARG A 29 -9.23 -8.05 5.02
CA ARG A 29 -10.30 -8.95 4.64
C ARG A 29 -11.12 -9.34 5.86
N GLU A 30 -12.42 -9.34 5.67
CA GLU A 30 -13.38 -9.90 6.62
C GLU A 30 -13.61 -11.38 6.28
N LEU A 31 -13.55 -12.26 7.28
CA LEU A 31 -13.43 -13.70 7.08
C LEU A 31 -14.76 -14.41 6.87
N GLU A 32 -15.83 -14.01 7.57
CA GLU A 32 -17.13 -14.71 7.51
C GLU A 32 -17.75 -14.57 6.12
N ARG A 33 -17.67 -13.39 5.51
CA ARG A 33 -18.16 -13.13 4.14
C ARG A 33 -17.05 -13.20 3.10
N ASN A 34 -15.83 -13.50 3.49
CA ASN A 34 -14.64 -13.52 2.63
C ASN A 34 -14.53 -12.24 1.75
N THR A 35 -14.77 -11.07 2.35
CA THR A 35 -14.90 -9.80 1.63
C THR A 35 -13.67 -8.92 1.84
N VAL A 36 -13.15 -8.32 0.76
CA VAL A 36 -12.12 -7.27 0.86
C VAL A 36 -12.78 -6.01 1.38
N ILE A 37 -12.37 -5.57 2.56
CA ILE A 37 -12.94 -4.40 3.25
C ILE A 37 -12.21 -3.13 2.86
N ALA A 38 -10.89 -3.19 2.82
CA ALA A 38 -10.06 -2.05 2.47
C ALA A 38 -8.71 -2.51 1.90
N GLN A 39 -8.04 -1.59 1.22
CA GLN A 39 -6.66 -1.75 0.78
C GLN A 39 -5.81 -0.55 1.18
N LEU A 40 -4.56 -0.79 1.59
CA LEU A 40 -3.55 0.23 1.79
C LEU A 40 -2.53 0.19 0.67
N HIS A 41 -2.28 1.34 0.04
CA HIS A 41 -1.40 1.46 -1.11
C HIS A 41 -0.43 2.62 -0.98
N GLY A 42 0.74 2.50 -1.59
CA GLY A 42 1.52 3.66 -2.04
C GLY A 42 1.30 3.87 -3.53
N LEU A 43 0.72 4.99 -3.94
CA LEU A 43 0.37 5.25 -5.34
C LEU A 43 1.07 6.50 -5.86
N ALA A 44 1.28 6.52 -7.17
CA ALA A 44 1.69 7.72 -7.87
C ALA A 44 0.46 8.61 -8.07
N THR A 45 0.54 9.84 -7.57
CA THR A 45 -0.55 10.81 -7.64
C THR A 45 -0.05 12.09 -8.28
N SER A 46 -0.73 12.55 -9.33
CA SER A 46 -0.48 13.84 -9.95
C SER A 46 -0.66 14.97 -8.95
N ARG A 47 0.37 15.81 -8.81
CA ARG A 47 0.30 17.02 -7.98
C ARG A 47 -0.67 18.04 -8.56
N SER A 48 -0.73 18.14 -9.89
CA SER A 48 -1.54 19.14 -10.58
C SER A 48 -3.06 18.90 -10.52
N ASN A 49 -3.51 17.64 -10.53
CA ASN A 49 -4.95 17.33 -10.57
C ASN A 49 -5.41 16.21 -9.63
N GLY A 50 -4.51 15.63 -8.83
CA GLY A 50 -4.83 14.56 -7.89
C GLY A 50 -5.12 13.20 -8.52
N HIS A 51 -4.92 13.03 -9.83
CA HIS A 51 -5.16 11.76 -10.52
C HIS A 51 -4.20 10.67 -10.04
N ILE A 52 -4.74 9.51 -9.71
CA ILE A 52 -4.05 8.37 -9.11
C ILE A 52 -3.74 7.34 -10.19
N VAL A 53 -2.50 6.84 -10.20
CA VAL A 53 -2.05 5.76 -11.09
C VAL A 53 -1.20 4.74 -10.32
N PRO A 54 -1.18 3.46 -10.73
CA PRO A 54 -0.46 2.40 -10.00
C PRO A 54 1.06 2.65 -9.92
N ILE A 55 1.63 3.26 -10.97
CA ILE A 55 3.04 3.63 -11.06
C ILE A 55 3.19 4.98 -11.74
N GLY A 56 4.23 5.71 -11.37
CA GLY A 56 4.48 7.03 -11.92
C GLY A 56 5.09 6.99 -13.32
N TYR A 57 4.56 7.80 -14.23
CA TYR A 57 5.07 7.99 -15.60
C TYR A 57 5.23 9.47 -15.96
N SER A 58 5.20 10.35 -14.96
CA SER A 58 5.35 11.80 -15.13
C SER A 58 6.18 12.35 -13.98
N ARG A 59 6.93 13.42 -14.26
CA ARG A 59 7.66 14.18 -13.23
C ARG A 59 6.72 14.93 -12.27
N ASP A 60 5.45 15.11 -12.65
CA ASP A 60 4.41 15.72 -11.81
C ASP A 60 3.91 14.77 -10.70
N HIS A 61 4.29 13.48 -10.74
CA HIS A 61 3.77 12.52 -9.78
C HIS A 61 4.49 12.59 -8.43
N SER A 62 3.69 12.70 -7.38
CA SER A 62 4.07 12.50 -5.98
C SER A 62 3.76 11.07 -5.54
N LEU A 63 4.51 10.56 -4.57
CA LEU A 63 4.19 9.30 -3.89
C LEU A 63 3.28 9.61 -2.71
N LYS A 64 2.08 9.03 -2.74
CA LYS A 64 1.08 9.17 -1.68
C LYS A 64 0.62 7.83 -1.13
N ALA A 65 0.46 7.76 0.18
CA ALA A 65 -0.23 6.69 0.87
C ALA A 65 -1.75 6.87 0.78
N TYR A 66 -2.47 5.76 0.65
CA TYR A 66 -3.93 5.72 0.63
C TYR A 66 -4.44 4.53 1.45
N CYS A 67 -5.53 4.74 2.19
CA CYS A 67 -6.42 3.68 2.63
C CYS A 67 -7.72 3.80 1.83
N ILE A 68 -7.98 2.82 0.98
CA ILE A 68 -9.18 2.77 0.13
C ILE A 68 -10.15 1.77 0.76
N ALA A 69 -11.29 2.27 1.23
CA ALA A 69 -12.34 1.43 1.80
C ALA A 69 -13.38 1.05 0.73
N TYR A 70 -13.74 -0.22 0.69
CA TYR A 70 -14.73 -0.81 -0.22
C TYR A 70 -16.02 -1.24 0.48
N ASP A 71 -16.00 -1.35 1.81
CA ASP A 71 -17.20 -1.53 2.61
C ASP A 71 -17.69 -0.15 3.12
N PRO A 72 -18.95 0.24 2.86
CA PRO A 72 -19.45 1.56 3.21
C PRO A 72 -19.61 1.76 4.73
N LEU A 73 -19.91 0.69 5.49
CA LEU A 73 -20.01 0.79 6.95
C LEU A 73 -18.63 1.01 7.54
N PHE A 74 -17.62 0.28 7.06
CA PHE A 74 -16.23 0.46 7.44
C PHE A 74 -15.73 1.87 7.10
N ALA A 75 -16.01 2.35 5.88
CA ALA A 75 -15.63 3.68 5.43
C ALA A 75 -16.23 4.76 6.35
N ASN A 76 -17.52 4.66 6.66
CA ASN A 76 -18.20 5.61 7.54
C ASN A 76 -17.67 5.55 8.98
N GLN A 77 -17.43 4.36 9.51
CA GLN A 77 -16.97 4.17 10.89
C GLN A 77 -15.60 4.81 11.15
N TYR A 78 -14.72 4.82 10.15
CA TYR A 78 -13.34 5.31 10.27
C TYR A 78 -13.06 6.59 9.48
N ASP A 79 -14.11 7.28 9.02
CA ASP A 79 -14.02 8.51 8.23
C ASP A 79 -13.07 8.40 7.03
N LEU A 80 -13.15 7.26 6.33
CA LEU A 80 -12.32 6.96 5.17
C LEU A 80 -13.06 7.30 3.88
N PRO A 81 -12.34 7.74 2.83
CA PRO A 81 -12.94 7.90 1.52
C PRO A 81 -13.44 6.54 1.00
N PHE A 82 -14.73 6.48 0.69
CA PHE A 82 -15.30 5.37 -0.06
C PHE A 82 -14.97 5.58 -1.54
N ALA A 83 -14.12 4.73 -2.11
CA ALA A 83 -13.62 4.90 -3.48
C ALA A 83 -13.63 3.60 -4.28
N THR A 84 -13.69 3.74 -5.60
CA THR A 84 -13.76 2.63 -6.56
C THR A 84 -12.42 2.24 -7.15
N PHE A 85 -11.35 3.00 -6.87
CA PHE A 85 -10.02 2.64 -7.33
C PHE A 85 -9.59 1.34 -6.63
N ALA A 86 -9.28 0.31 -7.42
CA ALA A 86 -8.77 -0.95 -6.92
C ALA A 86 -7.74 -1.51 -7.90
N LEU A 87 -6.63 -2.02 -7.36
CA LEU A 87 -5.69 -2.79 -8.17
C LEU A 87 -6.14 -4.26 -8.24
N PRO A 88 -6.00 -4.92 -9.41
CA PRO A 88 -6.20 -6.35 -9.51
C PRO A 88 -5.27 -7.14 -8.56
N ILE A 89 -5.86 -8.06 -7.80
CA ILE A 89 -5.14 -8.93 -6.88
C ILE A 89 -4.66 -10.15 -7.68
N HIS A 90 -3.39 -10.16 -8.08
CA HIS A 90 -2.82 -11.27 -8.85
C HIS A 90 -2.35 -12.42 -7.96
N ALA A 91 -1.91 -12.11 -6.74
CA ALA A 91 -1.69 -13.08 -5.67
C ALA A 91 -1.84 -12.37 -4.32
N TYR A 92 -2.07 -13.17 -3.28
CA TYR A 92 -2.11 -12.69 -1.90
C TYR A 92 -1.61 -13.77 -0.94
N PHE A 93 -1.21 -13.35 0.25
CA PHE A 93 -0.80 -14.21 1.36
C PHE A 93 -1.33 -13.64 2.68
N THR A 94 -1.98 -14.47 3.50
CA THR A 94 -2.46 -14.04 4.82
C THR A 94 -1.27 -13.94 5.77
N VAL A 95 -0.93 -12.70 6.13
CA VAL A 95 0.22 -12.38 7.00
C VAL A 95 -0.17 -12.38 8.47
N TYR A 96 -1.38 -11.92 8.78
CA TYR A 96 -1.83 -11.77 10.16
C TYR A 96 -3.32 -12.12 10.32
N GLN A 97 -3.63 -12.98 11.27
CA GLN A 97 -5.00 -13.41 11.60
C GLN A 97 -5.08 -13.74 13.10
N LYS A 98 -5.24 -12.70 13.92
CA LYS A 98 -5.46 -12.79 15.37
C LYS A 98 -6.52 -11.77 15.78
N GLU A 99 -6.99 -11.84 17.03
CA GLU A 99 -8.08 -11.01 17.56
C GLU A 99 -7.83 -9.50 17.44
N ASP A 100 -6.56 -9.07 17.53
CA ASP A 100 -6.13 -7.67 17.43
C ASP A 100 -5.82 -7.21 16.00
N CYS A 101 -6.14 -8.01 14.97
CA CYS A 101 -5.92 -7.68 13.55
C CYS A 101 -6.38 -6.26 13.18
N MET A 102 -7.56 -5.85 13.67
CA MET A 102 -8.09 -4.52 13.43
C MET A 102 -7.25 -3.40 14.06
N GLN A 103 -6.64 -3.66 15.22
CA GLN A 103 -5.79 -2.67 15.89
C GLN A 103 -4.52 -2.41 15.07
N HIS A 104 -3.92 -3.45 14.50
CA HIS A 104 -2.78 -3.33 13.59
C HIS A 104 -3.13 -2.51 12.34
N TRP A 105 -4.26 -2.81 11.70
CA TRP A 105 -4.72 -2.05 10.54
C TRP A 105 -4.98 -0.56 10.84
N LEU A 106 -5.59 -0.26 11.99
CA LEU A 106 -5.88 1.12 12.39
C LEU A 106 -4.62 1.96 12.63
N ARG A 107 -3.49 1.33 13.00
CA ARG A 107 -2.18 2.04 13.06
C ARG A 107 -1.77 2.54 11.68
N ALA A 108 -1.93 1.71 10.64
CA ALA A 108 -1.61 2.12 9.27
C ALA A 108 -2.50 3.25 8.76
N ILE A 109 -3.80 3.24 9.08
CA ILE A 109 -4.71 4.34 8.73
C ILE A 109 -4.18 5.67 9.28
N LYS A 110 -3.75 5.70 10.55
CA LYS A 110 -3.19 6.92 11.17
C LYS A 110 -1.90 7.39 10.50
N ALA A 111 -1.09 6.47 9.99
CA ALA A 111 0.17 6.80 9.32
C ALA A 111 -0.02 7.41 7.92
N VAL A 112 -1.19 7.29 7.29
CA VAL A 112 -1.43 7.80 5.93
C VAL A 112 -1.10 9.29 5.81
N GLU A 113 -1.59 10.10 6.75
CA GLU A 113 -1.33 11.55 6.75
C GLU A 113 0.16 11.85 6.97
N ALA A 114 0.78 11.21 7.97
CA ALA A 114 2.19 11.39 8.27
C ALA A 114 3.10 11.02 7.09
N ILE A 115 2.76 9.98 6.33
CA ILE A 115 3.47 9.59 5.10
C ILE A 115 3.28 10.65 4.01
N ASN A 116 2.04 11.10 3.80
CA ASN A 116 1.70 12.05 2.73
C ASN A 116 2.36 13.42 2.94
N ASP A 117 2.52 13.85 4.19
CA ASP A 117 3.20 15.09 4.55
C ASP A 117 4.70 15.10 4.26
N LEU A 118 5.32 13.94 4.03
CA LEU A 118 6.71 13.88 3.56
C LEU A 118 6.87 14.43 2.13
N ASP A 119 5.75 14.64 1.41
CA ASP A 119 5.66 15.18 0.06
C ASP A 119 6.64 14.55 -0.95
N LEU A 120 6.77 13.23 -0.89
CA LEU A 120 7.75 12.48 -1.66
C LEU A 120 7.47 12.56 -3.16
N ASN A 121 8.53 12.64 -3.96
CA ASN A 121 8.42 12.50 -5.41
C ASN A 121 8.27 11.02 -5.78
N TYR A 122 7.45 10.72 -6.78
CA TYR A 122 7.37 9.37 -7.34
C TYR A 122 8.36 9.25 -8.52
N PRO A 123 9.26 8.26 -8.53
CA PRO A 123 10.22 8.09 -9.60
C PRO A 123 9.55 7.69 -10.92
N PHE A 124 10.04 8.21 -12.04
CA PHE A 124 9.55 7.84 -13.37
C PHE A 124 9.73 6.32 -13.59
N CYS A 125 8.68 5.65 -14.06
CA CYS A 125 8.55 4.21 -14.16
C CYS A 125 8.71 3.44 -12.84
N GLY A 126 8.65 4.11 -11.69
CA GLY A 126 8.73 3.47 -10.37
C GLY A 126 10.13 3.06 -9.92
N PHE A 127 11.21 3.53 -10.55
CA PHE A 127 12.57 3.24 -10.10
C PHE A 127 13.56 4.38 -10.34
N THR A 128 14.65 4.37 -9.57
CA THR A 128 15.83 5.22 -9.79
C THR A 128 17.07 4.36 -10.07
N ILE A 129 18.12 4.95 -10.62
CA ILE A 129 19.44 4.33 -10.72
C ILE A 129 20.37 5.06 -9.73
N PRO A 130 21.01 4.36 -8.76
CA PRO A 130 20.93 2.92 -8.50
C PRO A 130 19.56 2.50 -7.92
N LEU A 131 19.15 1.24 -8.16
CA LEU A 131 17.86 0.71 -7.69
C LEU A 131 17.68 0.82 -6.17
N SER A 132 18.77 0.70 -5.42
CA SER A 132 18.81 0.84 -3.95
C SER A 132 18.38 2.21 -3.43
N ALA A 133 18.40 3.25 -4.27
CA ALA A 133 17.93 4.58 -3.90
C ALA A 133 16.42 4.78 -4.15
N THR A 134 15.72 3.76 -4.66
CA THR A 134 14.32 3.90 -5.08
C THR A 134 13.39 4.00 -3.88
N VAL A 135 12.69 5.14 -3.78
CA VAL A 135 11.52 5.32 -2.91
C VAL A 135 10.27 5.35 -3.79
N ASN A 136 9.38 4.37 -3.66
CA ASN A 136 8.20 4.21 -4.53
C ASN A 136 7.02 3.55 -3.79
N SER A 137 6.05 2.98 -4.54
CA SER A 137 4.91 2.23 -3.98
C SER A 137 5.30 1.13 -2.98
N ASN A 138 6.30 0.31 -3.31
CA ASN A 138 6.71 -0.83 -2.47
C ASN A 138 7.45 -0.36 -1.21
N THR A 139 8.04 0.83 -1.23
CA THR A 139 8.56 1.48 -0.02
C THR A 139 7.45 1.81 0.97
N ILE A 140 6.28 2.26 0.48
CA ILE A 140 5.11 2.51 1.33
C ILE A 140 4.51 1.19 1.83
N TYR A 141 4.47 0.16 0.98
CA TYR A 141 4.10 -1.19 1.40
C TYR A 141 4.96 -1.69 2.58
N HIS A 142 6.29 -1.57 2.49
CA HIS A 142 7.18 -1.91 3.60
C HIS A 142 6.96 -1.02 4.83
N THR A 143 6.80 0.29 4.62
CA THR A 143 6.50 1.23 5.72
C THR A 143 5.25 0.81 6.49
N PHE A 144 4.18 0.41 5.79
CA PHE A 144 2.96 -0.07 6.44
C PHE A 144 3.18 -1.37 7.22
N ALA A 145 4.02 -2.29 6.77
CA ALA A 145 4.36 -3.49 7.55
C ALA A 145 4.90 -3.13 8.94
N GLN A 146 5.82 -2.16 8.98
CA GLN A 146 6.43 -1.68 10.23
C GLN A 146 5.42 -0.92 11.11
N VAL A 147 4.61 -0.04 10.53
CA VAL A 147 3.57 0.70 11.26
C VAL A 147 2.53 -0.26 11.86
N MET A 148 2.11 -1.23 11.07
CA MET A 148 1.16 -2.24 11.51
C MET A 148 1.79 -3.24 12.46
N ASP A 149 3.12 -3.31 12.61
CA ASP A 149 3.80 -4.35 13.40
C ASP A 149 3.39 -5.76 12.95
N VAL A 150 3.43 -6.00 11.63
CA VAL A 150 3.17 -7.31 11.01
C VAL A 150 4.36 -7.74 10.15
N PRO A 151 4.57 -9.05 9.93
CA PRO A 151 5.66 -9.52 9.09
C PRO A 151 5.60 -8.94 7.67
N LEU A 152 6.72 -8.41 7.18
CA LEU A 152 6.85 -8.05 5.77
C LEU A 152 6.86 -9.34 4.92
N HIS A 153 6.00 -9.40 3.91
CA HIS A 153 5.98 -10.51 2.95
C HIS A 153 6.46 -10.02 1.57
N ALA A 154 7.31 -10.82 0.91
CA ALA A 154 7.70 -10.61 -0.49
C ALA A 154 7.30 -11.86 -1.28
N PHE A 155 6.87 -11.67 -2.53
CA PHE A 155 6.40 -12.77 -3.38
C PHE A 155 7.55 -13.33 -4.20
N ASP A 156 7.94 -14.57 -3.94
CA ASP A 156 9.08 -15.20 -4.62
C ASP A 156 8.93 -15.20 -6.15
N GLY A 157 10.03 -14.91 -6.84
CA GLY A 157 10.11 -14.88 -8.30
C GLY A 157 9.74 -13.54 -8.96
N PHE A 158 9.42 -12.50 -8.17
CA PHE A 158 9.08 -11.16 -8.64
C PHE A 158 10.11 -10.10 -8.20
N PHE A 159 10.15 -9.00 -8.94
CA PHE A 159 10.97 -7.82 -8.65
C PHE A 159 10.12 -6.77 -7.92
N HIS A 160 10.41 -6.63 -6.64
CA HIS A 160 9.76 -5.68 -5.73
C HIS A 160 10.63 -4.44 -5.55
N VAL A 161 10.85 -3.66 -6.62
CA VAL A 161 11.73 -2.49 -6.54
C VAL A 161 11.26 -1.56 -5.43
N GLY A 162 12.17 -1.12 -4.55
CA GLY A 162 11.86 -0.22 -3.42
C GLY A 162 11.41 -0.91 -2.13
N ILE A 163 11.21 -2.24 -2.13
CA ILE A 163 10.78 -3.00 -0.94
C ILE A 163 11.82 -2.99 0.19
N GLU A 164 13.10 -2.85 -0.12
CA GLU A 164 14.18 -2.81 0.89
C GLU A 164 14.19 -1.49 1.67
N ALA A 165 13.54 -0.45 1.14
CA ALA A 165 13.44 0.86 1.79
C ALA A 165 12.13 0.99 2.57
N SER A 166 12.17 1.82 3.60
CA SER A 166 10.99 2.27 4.35
C SER A 166 11.17 3.73 4.76
N VAL A 167 10.07 4.44 4.95
CA VAL A 167 10.06 5.80 5.52
C VAL A 167 9.61 5.83 6.97
N TYR A 168 9.46 4.68 7.64
CA TYR A 168 8.98 4.56 9.02
C TYR A 168 9.75 5.46 10.00
N GLU A 169 11.09 5.45 9.95
CA GLU A 169 11.93 6.26 10.82
C GLU A 169 11.65 7.76 10.70
N ARG A 170 11.16 8.22 9.54
CA ARG A 170 10.82 9.61 9.25
C ARG A 170 9.45 10.02 9.77
N ILE A 171 8.57 9.06 10.07
CA ILE A 171 7.19 9.30 10.48
C ILE A 171 6.88 8.85 11.90
N GLN A 172 7.69 7.97 12.51
CA GLN A 172 7.41 7.33 13.80
C GLN A 172 7.11 8.31 14.95
N HIS A 173 7.73 9.50 14.93
CA HIS A 173 7.49 10.53 15.95
C HIS A 173 6.12 11.23 15.83
N ARG A 174 5.36 10.91 14.78
CA ARG A 174 4.03 11.46 14.48
C ARG A 174 2.91 10.43 14.62
N LEU A 175 3.22 9.19 15.00
CA LEU A 175 2.29 8.06 15.10
C LEU A 175 1.75 7.85 16.53
#